data_AF-A0A930MIM5-F1
#
_entry.id   AF-A0A930MIM5-F1
#
_cell.length_a   1.000
_cell.length_b   1.000
_cell.length_c   1.000
_cell.angle_alpha   90.00
_cell.angle_beta   90.00
_cell.angle_gamma   90.00
#
_symmetry.space_group_name_H-M   'P 1'
#
loop_
_entity.id
_entity.type
_entity.pdbx_description
1 polymer ?
#
loop_
_entity_poly.entity_id
_entity_poly.type
_entity_poly.pdbx_seq_one_letter_code
_entity_poly.pdbx_strand_id
1 'polypeptide(L)'
;MPIFVLILVSAVALIAGLSVFFLRYLTEGRRLRAARAAVVLFDVLGVGAMLFLFASHRTEGWAGMLALPIFLGYVAQIIALLLTMLAVLVRAAGRRLRGVPYSPARRRVLKCAALYPAAGALLGSYGAFIERTATVRRDYRIPIRNLPPEADGLVIAQISDVHLGAFFSVEELDALLTETAAGGADLLAVTGDLFDAEHLNEAAAAVLEAHVGDFPRGIWYCIGNHEYYRRNALPIVTQMARRGHVHVLLNAAERVPGCGALYLAGTDYPFARGDAFDTEKAAF
;
A
#
# COMPACT_ATOMS: atom_id res chain seq x y z
N MET A 1 14.43 7.79 -15.45
CA MET A 1 13.69 7.88 -16.74
C MET A 1 14.06 6.78 -17.75
N PRO A 2 15.33 6.49 -18.11
CA PRO A 2 15.63 5.50 -19.16
C PRO A 2 15.24 4.06 -18.78
N ILE A 3 15.42 3.68 -17.51
CA ILE A 3 15.06 2.34 -17.00
C ILE A 3 13.53 2.13 -17.09
N PHE A 4 12.73 3.13 -16.73
CA PHE A 4 11.27 3.04 -16.77
C PHE A 4 10.75 2.84 -18.20
N VAL A 5 11.27 3.62 -19.17
CA VAL A 5 10.88 3.48 -20.59
C VAL A 5 11.29 2.11 -21.13
N LEU A 6 12.48 1.62 -20.77
CA LEU A 6 12.93 0.29 -21.16
C LEU A 6 12.01 -0.82 -20.63
N ILE A 7 11.62 -0.75 -19.35
CA ILE A 7 10.70 -1.71 -18.72
C ILE A 7 9.34 -1.66 -19.42
N LEU A 8 8.79 -0.46 -19.65
CA LEU A 8 7.49 -0.28 -20.30
C LEU A 8 7.49 -0.88 -21.71
N VAL A 9 8.47 -0.52 -22.53
CA VAL A 9 8.58 -1.02 -23.91
C VAL A 9 8.78 -2.53 -23.92
N SER A 10 9.60 -3.07 -23.01
CA SER A 10 9.83 -4.52 -22.92
C SER A 10 8.57 -5.28 -22.50
N ALA A 11 7.81 -4.74 -21.53
CA ALA A 11 6.57 -5.34 -21.07
C ALA A 11 5.51 -5.33 -22.18
N VAL A 12 5.34 -4.20 -22.88
CA VAL A 12 4.40 -4.13 -24.00
C VAL A 12 4.83 -5.04 -25.14
N ALA A 13 6.12 -5.10 -25.48
CA ALA A 13 6.62 -6.01 -26.52
C ALA A 13 6.36 -7.49 -26.17
N LEU A 14 6.52 -7.88 -24.90
CA LEU A 14 6.21 -9.22 -24.42
C LEU A 14 4.70 -9.51 -24.57
N ILE A 15 3.83 -8.60 -24.11
CA ILE A 15 2.37 -8.74 -24.21
C ILE A 15 1.96 -8.81 -25.69
N ALA A 16 2.49 -7.94 -26.54
CA ALA A 16 2.23 -7.92 -27.98
C ALA A 16 2.64 -9.26 -28.63
N GLY A 17 3.85 -9.74 -28.33
CA GLY A 17 4.38 -11.01 -28.85
C GLY A 17 3.52 -12.20 -28.44
N LEU A 18 3.11 -12.27 -27.16
CA LEU A 18 2.21 -13.30 -26.65
C LEU A 18 0.83 -13.19 -27.31
N SER A 19 0.23 -12.00 -27.41
CA SER A 19 -1.06 -11.78 -28.08
C SER A 19 -1.02 -12.24 -29.54
N VAL A 20 -0.01 -11.81 -30.31
CA VAL A 20 0.19 -12.21 -31.72
C VAL A 20 0.34 -13.72 -31.87
N PHE A 21 1.06 -14.36 -30.95
CA PHE A 21 1.23 -15.80 -30.92
C PHE A 21 -0.09 -16.53 -30.60
N PHE A 22 -0.77 -16.15 -29.52
CA PHE A 22 -1.98 -16.82 -29.04
C PHE A 22 -3.22 -16.56 -29.91
N LEU A 23 -3.24 -15.50 -30.73
CA LEU A 23 -4.30 -15.27 -31.72
C LEU A 23 -4.52 -16.45 -32.68
N ARG A 24 -3.51 -17.30 -32.91
CA ARG A 24 -3.63 -18.53 -33.73
C ARG A 24 -4.64 -19.54 -33.18
N TYR A 25 -5.00 -19.43 -31.90
CA TYR A 25 -6.01 -20.27 -31.26
C TYR A 25 -7.44 -19.72 -31.39
N LEU A 26 -7.59 -18.47 -31.82
CA LEU A 26 -8.88 -17.80 -31.98
C LEU A 26 -9.31 -17.69 -33.45
N THR A 27 -8.35 -17.55 -34.37
CA THR A 27 -8.65 -17.33 -35.78
C THR A 27 -7.52 -17.83 -36.69
N GLU A 28 -7.81 -17.97 -37.99
CA GLU A 28 -6.92 -18.58 -38.98
C GLU A 28 -6.92 -17.80 -40.31
N GLY A 29 -5.98 -18.11 -41.20
CA GLY A 29 -5.92 -17.59 -42.57
C GLY A 29 -5.78 -16.07 -42.68
N ARG A 30 -6.59 -15.44 -43.54
CA ARG A 30 -6.60 -13.97 -43.74
C ARG A 30 -7.01 -13.21 -42.47
N ARG A 31 -7.95 -13.75 -41.69
CA ARG A 31 -8.43 -13.14 -40.44
C ARG A 31 -7.33 -13.10 -39.37
N LEU A 32 -6.52 -14.16 -39.27
CA LEU A 32 -5.36 -14.17 -38.36
C LEU A 32 -4.32 -13.11 -38.71
N ARG A 33 -4.01 -12.95 -40.00
CA ARG A 33 -3.08 -11.91 -40.44
C ARG A 33 -3.61 -10.51 -40.12
N ALA A 34 -4.90 -10.27 -40.37
CA ALA A 34 -5.55 -9.00 -40.04
C ALA A 34 -5.56 -8.74 -38.52
N ALA A 35 -5.92 -9.72 -37.70
CA ALA A 35 -5.95 -9.57 -36.24
C ALA A 35 -4.55 -9.31 -35.66
N ARG A 36 -3.52 -10.00 -36.16
CA ARG A 36 -2.13 -9.75 -35.76
C ARG A 36 -1.68 -8.35 -36.13
N ALA A 37 -1.98 -7.91 -37.35
CA ALA A 37 -1.67 -6.55 -37.79
C ALA A 37 -2.40 -5.51 -36.94
N ALA A 38 -3.67 -5.75 -36.59
CA ALA A 38 -4.46 -4.86 -35.74
C ALA A 38 -3.88 -4.72 -34.32
N VAL A 39 -3.51 -5.82 -33.67
CA VAL A 39 -2.88 -5.79 -32.33
C VAL A 39 -1.54 -5.06 -32.38
N VAL A 40 -0.66 -5.39 -33.33
CA VAL A 40 0.64 -4.72 -33.47
C VAL A 40 0.46 -3.22 -33.75
N LEU A 41 -0.48 -2.85 -34.62
CA LEU A 41 -0.77 -1.45 -34.91
C LEU A 41 -1.31 -0.72 -33.67
N PHE A 42 -2.23 -1.34 -32.93
CA PHE A 42 -2.76 -0.81 -31.68
C PHE A 42 -1.64 -0.61 -30.64
N ASP A 43 -0.77 -1.60 -30.45
CA ASP A 43 0.32 -1.52 -29.47
C ASP A 43 1.35 -0.43 -29.85
N VAL A 44 1.76 -0.36 -31.12
CA VAL A 44 2.71 0.67 -31.59
C VAL A 44 2.14 2.07 -31.46
N LEU A 45 0.91 2.29 -31.93
CA LEU A 45 0.25 3.60 -31.85
C LEU A 45 -0.09 3.97 -30.41
N GLY A 46 -0.54 3.00 -29.61
CA GLY A 46 -0.92 3.19 -28.21
C GLY A 46 0.27 3.53 -27.33
N VAL A 47 1.38 2.79 -27.42
CA VAL A 47 2.63 3.13 -26.70
C VAL A 47 3.16 4.48 -27.18
N GLY A 48 3.21 4.71 -28.49
CA GLY A 48 3.69 5.97 -29.05
C GLY A 48 2.89 7.17 -28.56
N ALA A 49 1.56 7.06 -28.57
CA ALA A 49 0.66 8.09 -28.04
C ALA A 49 0.85 8.29 -26.53
N MET A 50 0.94 7.23 -25.74
CA MET A 50 1.18 7.34 -24.30
C MET A 50 2.52 8.03 -24.01
N LEU A 51 3.62 7.58 -24.64
CA LEU A 51 4.93 8.20 -24.47
C LEU A 51 4.91 9.68 -24.86
N PHE A 52 4.22 10.04 -25.95
CA PHE A 52 4.05 11.43 -26.35
C PHE A 52 3.26 12.25 -25.33
N LEU A 53 2.14 11.74 -24.83
CA LEU A 53 1.30 12.44 -23.85
C LEU A 53 2.03 12.65 -22.52
N PHE A 54 2.76 11.63 -22.04
CA PHE A 54 3.59 11.74 -20.84
C PHE A 54 4.77 12.69 -21.05
N ALA A 55 5.50 12.59 -22.17
CA ALA A 55 6.63 13.48 -22.45
C ALA A 55 6.20 14.95 -22.59
N SER A 56 5.01 15.19 -23.16
CA SER A 56 4.45 16.53 -23.32
C SER A 56 3.71 17.07 -22.09
N HIS A 57 3.65 16.30 -20.99
CA HIS A 57 2.93 16.65 -19.75
C HIS A 57 1.45 17.01 -20.01
N ARG A 58 0.82 16.39 -21.01
CA ARG A 58 -0.59 16.59 -21.35
C ARG A 58 -1.38 15.34 -20.96
N THR A 59 -1.79 15.26 -19.71
CA THR A 59 -2.60 14.14 -19.19
C THR A 59 -4.03 14.53 -18.86
N GLU A 60 -4.38 15.81 -18.98
CA GLU A 60 -5.71 16.35 -18.65
C GLU A 60 -6.51 16.78 -19.89
N GLY A 61 -7.82 16.99 -19.71
CA GLY A 61 -8.73 17.44 -20.76
C GLY A 61 -8.81 16.47 -21.95
N TRP A 62 -8.67 16.99 -23.17
CA TRP A 62 -8.76 16.20 -24.41
C TRP A 62 -7.72 15.06 -24.47
N ALA A 63 -6.56 15.23 -23.84
CA ALA A 63 -5.52 14.20 -23.81
C ALA A 63 -5.92 13.03 -22.91
N GLY A 64 -6.58 13.29 -21.79
CA GLY A 64 -7.18 12.26 -20.93
C GLY A 64 -8.29 11.49 -21.65
N MET A 65 -9.10 12.17 -22.46
CA MET A 65 -10.13 11.53 -23.30
C MET A 65 -9.54 10.58 -24.35
N LEU A 66 -8.32 10.84 -24.83
CA LEU A 66 -7.60 9.92 -25.73
C LEU A 66 -6.86 8.81 -24.97
N ALA A 67 -6.36 9.08 -23.77
CA ALA A 67 -5.63 8.10 -22.96
C ALA A 67 -6.52 6.98 -22.44
N LEU A 68 -7.74 7.32 -22.01
CA LEU A 68 -8.69 6.36 -21.46
C LEU A 68 -9.01 5.17 -22.41
N PRO A 69 -9.41 5.36 -23.68
CA PRO A 69 -9.68 4.24 -24.58
C PRO A 69 -8.43 3.41 -24.90
N ILE A 70 -7.24 4.01 -24.95
CA ILE A 70 -5.98 3.29 -25.13
C ILE A 70 -5.74 2.37 -23.92
N PHE A 71 -5.91 2.90 -22.70
CA PHE A 71 -5.78 2.11 -21.48
C PHE A 71 -6.80 0.96 -21.42
N LEU A 72 -8.08 1.24 -21.70
CA LEU A 72 -9.12 0.22 -21.75
C LEU A 72 -8.84 -0.84 -22.82
N GLY A 73 -8.28 -0.45 -23.96
CA GLY A 73 -7.84 -1.38 -25.02
C GLY A 73 -6.73 -2.32 -24.54
N TYR A 74 -5.72 -1.81 -23.82
CA TYR A 74 -4.67 -2.65 -23.21
C TYR A 74 -5.23 -3.61 -22.17
N VAL A 75 -6.14 -3.14 -21.31
CA VAL A 75 -6.81 -3.99 -20.31
C VAL A 75 -7.59 -5.11 -21.02
N ALA A 76 -8.37 -4.78 -22.05
CA ALA A 76 -9.11 -5.76 -22.83
C ALA A 76 -8.19 -6.78 -23.53
N GLN A 77 -7.06 -6.32 -24.08
CA GLN A 77 -6.04 -7.17 -24.68
C GLN A 77 -5.42 -8.15 -23.68
N ILE A 78 -5.07 -7.67 -22.48
CA ILE A 78 -4.52 -8.51 -21.41
C ILE A 78 -5.56 -9.56 -20.98
N ILE A 79 -6.81 -9.16 -20.76
CA ILE A 79 -7.89 -10.08 -20.41
C ILE A 79 -8.08 -11.14 -21.49
N ALA A 80 -8.16 -10.74 -22.77
CA ALA A 80 -8.31 -11.66 -23.89
C ALA A 80 -7.12 -12.63 -24.00
N LEU A 81 -5.89 -12.15 -23.81
CA LEU A 81 -4.68 -12.97 -23.78
C LEU A 81 -4.75 -14.00 -22.65
N LEU A 82 -5.04 -13.57 -21.42
CA LEU A 82 -5.12 -14.46 -20.24
C LEU A 82 -6.21 -15.52 -20.41
N LEU A 83 -7.39 -15.14 -20.90
CA LEU A 83 -8.48 -16.09 -21.18
C LEU A 83 -8.09 -17.10 -22.27
N THR A 84 -7.41 -16.66 -23.33
CA THR A 84 -6.94 -17.54 -24.41
C THR A 84 -5.87 -18.50 -23.91
N MET A 85 -4.89 -18.00 -23.14
CA MET A 85 -3.86 -18.82 -22.51
C MET A 85 -4.46 -19.85 -21.57
N LEU A 86 -5.41 -19.45 -20.73
CA LEU A 86 -6.13 -20.35 -19.83
C LEU A 86 -6.89 -21.42 -20.62
N ALA A 87 -7.62 -21.05 -21.67
CA ALA A 87 -8.36 -22.01 -22.50
C ALA A 87 -7.42 -23.02 -23.17
N VAL A 88 -6.26 -22.57 -23.67
CA VAL A 88 -5.23 -23.45 -24.25
C VAL A 88 -4.66 -24.40 -23.19
N LEU A 89 -4.34 -23.90 -22.00
CA LEU A 89 -3.83 -24.69 -20.89
C LEU A 89 -4.86 -25.72 -20.42
N VAL A 90 -6.12 -25.33 -20.23
CA VAL A 90 -7.22 -26.22 -19.86
C VAL A 90 -7.43 -27.28 -20.94
N ARG A 91 -7.38 -26.92 -22.22
CA ARG A 91 -7.50 -27.89 -23.32
C ARG A 91 -6.31 -28.85 -23.38
N ALA A 92 -5.09 -28.36 -23.17
CA ALA A 92 -3.88 -29.18 -23.14
C ALA A 92 -3.90 -30.14 -21.94
N ALA A 93 -4.27 -29.64 -20.76
CA ALA A 93 -4.47 -30.44 -19.55
C ALA A 93 -5.58 -31.47 -19.76
N GLY A 94 -6.74 -31.08 -20.29
CA GLY A 94 -7.85 -31.99 -20.60
C GLY A 94 -7.46 -33.10 -21.57
N ARG A 95 -6.68 -32.80 -22.61
CA ARG A 95 -6.14 -33.83 -23.53
C ARG A 95 -5.21 -34.81 -22.82
N ARG A 96 -4.29 -34.31 -21.99
CA ARG A 96 -3.38 -35.17 -21.20
C ARG A 96 -4.13 -36.02 -20.17
N LEU A 97 -5.16 -35.45 -19.54
CA LEU A 97 -5.96 -36.10 -18.51
C LEU A 97 -6.86 -37.21 -19.08
N ARG A 98 -7.33 -37.09 -20.34
CA ARG A 98 -8.14 -38.14 -21.00
C ARG A 98 -7.41 -39.46 -21.22
N GLY A 99 -6.07 -39.46 -21.23
CA GLY A 99 -5.24 -40.67 -21.34
C GLY A 99 -4.89 -41.32 -20.00
N VAL A 100 -5.30 -40.74 -18.87
CA VAL A 100 -4.97 -41.25 -17.54
C VAL A 100 -6.05 -42.23 -17.07
N PRO A 101 -5.70 -43.47 -16.68
CA PRO A 101 -6.68 -44.43 -16.19
C PRO A 101 -7.42 -43.90 -14.96
N TYR A 102 -8.73 -44.17 -14.90
CA TYR A 102 -9.59 -43.73 -13.81
C TYR A 102 -9.09 -44.25 -12.47
N SER A 103 -8.90 -43.35 -11.50
CA SER A 103 -8.54 -43.68 -10.13
C SER A 103 -9.49 -42.97 -9.16
N PRO A 104 -10.29 -43.71 -8.35
CA PRO A 104 -11.18 -43.13 -7.35
C PRO A 104 -10.44 -42.23 -6.34
N ALA A 105 -9.21 -42.61 -5.96
CA ALA A 105 -8.37 -41.87 -5.02
C ALA A 105 -7.93 -40.51 -5.59
N ARG A 106 -7.44 -40.46 -6.84
CA ARG A 106 -7.05 -39.19 -7.49
C ARG A 106 -8.24 -38.26 -7.69
N ARG A 107 -9.42 -38.80 -8.03
CA ARG A 107 -10.65 -38.02 -8.17
C ARG A 107 -11.10 -37.43 -6.84
N ARG A 108 -10.94 -38.15 -5.72
CA ARG A 108 -11.24 -37.64 -4.38
C ARG A 108 -10.28 -36.49 -4.00
N VAL A 109 -8.98 -36.67 -4.24
CA VAL A 109 -7.97 -35.62 -4.01
C VAL A 109 -8.25 -34.37 -4.84
N LEU A 110 -8.55 -34.51 -6.15
CA LEU A 110 -8.86 -33.37 -7.03
C LEU A 110 -10.17 -32.65 -6.65
N LYS A 111 -11.19 -33.38 -6.20
CA LYS A 111 -12.42 -32.77 -5.67
C LYS A 111 -12.15 -31.94 -4.41
N CYS A 112 -11.27 -32.43 -3.54
CA CYS A 112 -10.83 -31.68 -2.37
C CYS A 112 -9.82 -30.58 -2.73
N ALA A 113 -9.09 -30.70 -3.84
CA ALA A 113 -8.09 -29.73 -4.26
C ALA A 113 -8.69 -28.34 -4.57
N ALA A 114 -9.94 -28.29 -5.05
CA ALA A 114 -10.68 -27.04 -5.24
C ALA A 114 -11.09 -26.37 -3.92
N LEU A 115 -11.10 -27.11 -2.80
CA LEU A 115 -11.38 -26.55 -1.48
C LEU A 115 -10.24 -25.65 -0.99
N TYR A 116 -8.98 -25.89 -1.40
CA TYR A 116 -7.85 -25.06 -0.98
C TYR A 116 -7.92 -23.62 -1.52
N PRO A 117 -8.08 -23.37 -2.85
CA PRO A 117 -8.24 -22.00 -3.34
C PRO A 117 -9.56 -21.37 -2.89
N ALA A 118 -10.63 -22.16 -2.70
CA ALA A 118 -11.88 -21.65 -2.16
C ALA A 118 -11.74 -21.21 -0.69
N ALA A 119 -11.07 -22.01 0.15
CA ALA A 119 -10.76 -21.65 1.52
C ALA A 119 -9.81 -20.45 1.57
N GLY A 120 -8.78 -20.39 0.72
CA GLY A 120 -7.90 -19.24 0.60
C GLY A 120 -8.64 -17.97 0.20
N ALA A 121 -9.54 -18.03 -0.78
CA ALA A 121 -10.35 -16.89 -1.21
C ALA A 121 -11.35 -16.46 -0.13
N LEU A 122 -11.93 -17.39 0.61
CA LEU A 122 -12.85 -17.11 1.70
C LEU A 122 -12.13 -16.46 2.88
N LEU A 123 -10.99 -17.02 3.32
CA LEU A 123 -10.17 -16.44 4.39
C LEU A 123 -9.58 -15.08 3.98
N GLY A 124 -9.12 -14.95 2.74
CA GLY A 124 -8.63 -13.68 2.19
C GLY A 124 -9.72 -12.61 2.15
N SER A 125 -10.94 -12.98 1.70
CA SER A 125 -12.09 -12.07 1.71
C SER A 125 -12.51 -11.70 3.13
N TYR A 126 -12.51 -12.65 4.07
CA TYR A 126 -12.81 -12.38 5.47
C TYR A 126 -11.85 -11.35 6.07
N GLY A 127 -10.53 -11.53 5.86
CA GLY A 127 -9.53 -10.56 6.27
C GLY A 127 -9.73 -9.19 5.62
N ALA A 128 -9.92 -9.16 4.30
CA ALA A 128 -10.00 -7.93 3.52
C ALA A 128 -11.29 -7.12 3.72
N PHE A 129 -12.39 -7.73 4.14
CA PHE A 129 -13.68 -7.05 4.25
C PHE A 129 -14.27 -7.01 5.66
N ILE A 130 -13.81 -7.87 6.59
CA ILE A 130 -14.37 -7.96 7.94
C ILE A 130 -13.30 -7.63 8.99
N GLU A 131 -12.22 -8.41 9.09
CA GLU A 131 -11.23 -8.18 10.17
C GLU A 131 -10.48 -6.85 10.03
N ARG A 132 -10.32 -6.33 8.80
CA ARG A 132 -9.66 -5.04 8.61
C ARG A 132 -10.37 -3.86 9.31
N THR A 133 -11.66 -3.99 9.64
CA THR A 133 -12.43 -2.92 10.31
C THR A 133 -12.50 -3.13 11.83
N ALA A 134 -11.86 -4.18 12.35
CA ALA A 134 -11.84 -4.45 13.79
C ALA A 134 -10.69 -3.67 14.44
N THR A 135 -11.03 -2.66 15.24
CA THR A 135 -10.07 -2.03 16.15
C THR A 135 -9.86 -2.96 17.35
N VAL A 136 -8.62 -3.41 17.55
CA VAL A 136 -8.27 -4.32 18.65
C VAL A 136 -7.35 -3.61 19.64
N ARG A 137 -7.86 -3.34 20.84
CA ARG A 137 -7.06 -2.84 21.96
C ARG A 137 -6.24 -3.97 22.57
N ARG A 138 -4.95 -3.73 22.80
CA ARG A 138 -4.04 -4.63 23.52
C ARG A 138 -3.33 -3.86 24.62
N ASP A 139 -3.51 -4.29 25.86
CA ASP A 139 -2.90 -3.67 27.03
C ASP A 139 -1.70 -4.51 27.52
N TYR A 140 -0.57 -3.84 27.72
CA TYR A 140 0.65 -4.45 28.24
C TYR A 140 1.13 -3.68 29.47
N ARG A 141 1.55 -4.40 30.51
CA ARG A 141 2.24 -3.81 31.66
C ARG A 141 3.74 -3.99 31.51
N ILE A 142 4.47 -2.88 31.39
CA ILE A 142 5.92 -2.89 31.19
C ILE A 142 6.60 -2.51 32.50
N PRO A 143 7.24 -3.45 33.23
CA PRO A 143 7.97 -3.12 34.44
C PRO A 143 9.28 -2.41 34.10
N ILE A 144 9.45 -1.17 34.55
CA ILE A 144 10.67 -0.38 34.36
C ILE A 144 11.40 -0.25 35.70
N ARG A 145 12.65 -0.72 35.74
CA ARG A 145 13.50 -0.57 36.92
C ARG A 145 13.90 0.90 37.08
N ASN A 146 13.81 1.41 38.32
CA ASN A 146 14.12 2.81 38.65
C ASN A 146 13.26 3.83 37.88
N LEU A 147 12.01 3.48 37.56
CA LEU A 147 11.05 4.44 37.03
C LEU A 147 10.84 5.56 38.06
N PRO A 148 10.87 6.84 37.65
CA PRO A 148 10.52 7.94 38.55
C PRO A 148 9.14 7.72 39.16
N PRO A 149 8.94 7.93 40.47
CA PRO A 149 7.65 7.72 41.12
C PRO A 149 6.49 8.49 40.46
N GLU A 150 6.77 9.64 39.86
CA GLU A 150 5.77 10.47 39.16
C GLU A 150 5.32 9.88 37.81
N ALA A 151 6.06 8.89 37.29
CA ALA A 151 5.71 8.13 36.11
C ALA A 151 5.12 6.75 36.46
N ASP A 152 5.03 6.40 37.74
CA ASP A 152 4.40 5.14 38.14
C ASP A 152 2.91 5.15 37.77
N GLY A 153 2.46 4.07 37.14
CA GLY A 153 1.11 3.96 36.60
C GLY A 153 0.83 4.77 35.32
N LEU A 154 1.85 5.39 34.70
CA LEU A 154 1.68 6.10 33.43
C LEU A 154 1.10 5.19 32.34
N VAL A 155 0.00 5.61 31.73
CA VAL A 155 -0.64 4.89 30.63
C VAL A 155 -0.29 5.55 29.30
N ILE A 156 0.39 4.79 28.44
CA ILE A 156 0.77 5.21 27.09
C ILE A 156 -0.13 4.49 26.09
N ALA A 157 -0.90 5.25 25.32
CA ALA A 157 -1.50 4.72 24.09
C ALA A 157 -0.49 4.85 22.94
N GLN A 158 -0.37 3.82 22.12
CA GLN A 158 0.45 3.85 20.91
C GLN A 158 -0.37 3.50 19.68
N ILE A 159 -0.28 4.34 18.65
CA ILE A 159 -0.78 4.05 17.31
C ILE A 159 0.37 4.18 16.31
N SER A 160 0.36 3.36 15.26
CA SER A 160 1.41 3.27 14.26
C SER A 160 0.79 2.81 12.93
N ASP A 161 1.43 3.17 11.81
CA ASP A 161 1.15 2.59 10.48
C ASP A 161 -0.35 2.70 10.10
N VAL A 162 -0.97 3.84 10.40
CA VAL A 162 -2.39 4.08 10.09
C VAL A 162 -2.62 4.14 8.58
N HIS A 163 -1.66 4.69 7.82
CA HIS A 163 -1.71 4.82 6.35
C HIS A 163 -3.03 5.40 5.83
N LEU A 164 -3.30 6.67 6.16
CA LEU A 164 -4.53 7.33 5.72
C LEU A 164 -4.73 7.26 4.20
N GLY A 165 -5.90 6.81 3.76
CA GLY A 165 -6.18 6.65 2.35
C GLY A 165 -7.34 5.69 2.07
N ALA A 166 -7.14 4.80 1.10
CA ALA A 166 -8.21 3.96 0.54
C ALA A 166 -8.87 2.99 1.55
N PHE A 167 -8.18 2.69 2.66
CA PHE A 167 -8.63 1.69 3.63
C PHE A 167 -8.88 2.26 5.04
N PHE A 168 -8.43 3.48 5.31
CA PHE A 168 -8.57 4.15 6.60
C PHE A 168 -8.75 5.65 6.38
N SER A 169 -9.90 6.20 6.79
CA SER A 169 -10.28 7.59 6.54
C SER A 169 -9.90 8.53 7.70
N VAL A 170 -10.05 9.83 7.48
CA VAL A 170 -9.83 10.85 8.51
C VAL A 170 -10.89 10.76 9.62
N GLU A 171 -12.11 10.38 9.26
CA GLU A 171 -13.20 10.14 10.21
C GLU A 171 -12.93 8.89 11.06
N GLU A 172 -12.36 7.84 10.47
CA GLU A 172 -11.93 6.65 11.22
C GLU A 172 -10.76 6.98 12.18
N LEU A 173 -9.86 7.90 11.79
CA LEU A 173 -8.81 8.40 12.68
C LEU A 173 -9.41 9.17 13.87
N ASP A 174 -10.36 10.07 13.63
CA ASP A 174 -11.05 10.82 14.68
C ASP A 174 -11.76 9.88 15.67
N ALA A 175 -12.45 8.86 15.15
CA ALA A 175 -13.09 7.83 15.98
C ALA A 175 -12.06 7.02 16.79
N LEU A 176 -10.93 6.64 16.18
CA LEU A 176 -9.85 5.92 16.86
C LEU A 176 -9.25 6.74 18.00
N LEU A 177 -8.97 8.04 17.77
CA LEU A 177 -8.43 8.92 18.80
C LEU A 177 -9.42 9.13 19.94
N THR A 178 -10.70 9.29 19.62
CA THR A 178 -11.78 9.37 20.62
C THR A 178 -11.84 8.12 21.50
N GLU A 179 -11.81 6.92 20.90
CA GLU A 179 -11.80 5.65 21.64
C GLU A 179 -10.52 5.52 22.50
N THR A 180 -9.38 5.94 21.95
CA THR A 180 -8.08 5.90 22.63
C THR A 180 -8.06 6.81 23.86
N ALA A 181 -8.57 8.03 23.74
CA ALA A 181 -8.70 8.97 24.85
C ALA A 181 -9.67 8.44 25.92
N ALA A 182 -10.82 7.91 25.52
CA ALA A 182 -11.78 7.27 26.43
C ALA A 182 -11.18 6.06 27.17
N GLY A 183 -10.14 5.45 26.60
CA GLY A 183 -9.35 4.38 27.21
C GLY A 183 -8.51 4.78 28.43
N GLY A 184 -8.42 6.08 28.74
CA GLY A 184 -7.76 6.63 29.92
C GLY A 184 -6.24 6.75 29.78
N ALA A 185 -5.73 6.96 28.56
CA ALA A 185 -4.31 7.16 28.33
C ALA A 185 -3.86 8.56 28.78
N ASP A 186 -2.71 8.63 29.44
CA ASP A 186 -2.10 9.91 29.85
C ASP A 186 -1.40 10.61 28.68
N LEU A 187 -0.85 9.82 27.75
CA LEU A 187 -0.18 10.31 26.54
C LEU A 187 -0.47 9.40 25.35
N LEU A 188 -0.49 10.00 24.16
CA LEU A 188 -0.56 9.28 22.90
C LEU A 188 0.78 9.35 22.18
N ALA A 189 1.32 8.20 21.79
CA ALA A 189 2.49 8.06 20.93
C ALA A 189 2.04 7.62 19.52
N VAL A 190 2.28 8.47 18.53
CA VAL A 190 2.07 8.19 17.10
C VAL A 190 3.43 7.87 16.48
N THR A 191 3.68 6.61 16.14
CA THR A 191 5.01 6.12 15.77
C THR A 191 5.21 5.92 14.26
N GLY A 192 4.81 6.93 13.47
CA GLY A 192 5.07 6.99 12.03
C GLY A 192 3.99 6.41 11.14
N ASP A 193 4.16 6.62 9.83
CA ASP A 193 3.30 6.13 8.75
C ASP A 193 1.81 6.48 8.94
N LEU A 194 1.56 7.70 9.44
CA LEU A 194 0.21 8.27 9.52
C LEU A 194 -0.19 8.84 8.16
N PHE A 195 0.71 9.58 7.51
CA PHE A 195 0.44 10.33 6.30
C PHE A 195 0.76 9.54 5.04
N ASP A 196 -0.25 9.30 4.21
CA ASP A 196 -0.09 8.55 2.97
C ASP A 196 -0.84 9.21 1.80
N ALA A 197 -2.17 9.30 1.85
CA ALA A 197 -2.94 10.00 0.82
C ALA A 197 -2.79 11.53 0.96
N GLU A 198 -1.97 12.16 0.12
CA GLU A 198 -1.60 13.58 0.22
C GLU A 198 -2.79 14.54 0.42
N HIS A 199 -3.92 14.31 -0.25
CA HIS A 199 -5.11 15.15 -0.15
C HIS A 199 -5.83 15.06 1.21
N LEU A 200 -5.51 14.08 2.05
CA LEU A 200 -6.09 13.87 3.39
C LEU A 200 -5.17 14.34 4.53
N ASN A 201 -3.86 14.47 4.28
CA ASN A 201 -2.86 14.68 5.32
C ASN A 201 -3.10 15.95 6.16
N GLU A 202 -3.53 17.06 5.55
CA GLU A 202 -3.84 18.30 6.27
C GLU A 202 -5.03 18.12 7.22
N ALA A 203 -6.09 17.44 6.75
CA ALA A 203 -7.26 17.18 7.58
C ALA A 203 -6.90 16.26 8.75
N ALA A 204 -6.07 15.25 8.51
CA ALA A 204 -5.59 14.36 9.56
C ALA A 204 -4.71 15.06 10.61
N ALA A 205 -3.82 15.96 10.18
CA ALA A 205 -3.05 16.78 11.10
C ALA A 205 -3.95 17.66 11.97
N ALA A 206 -5.00 18.25 11.37
CA ALA A 206 -6.00 19.03 12.11
C ALA A 206 -6.78 18.17 13.13
N VAL A 207 -7.15 16.94 12.77
CA VAL A 207 -7.76 15.98 13.70
C VAL A 207 -6.80 15.68 14.84
N LEU A 208 -5.53 15.36 14.57
CA LEU A 208 -4.56 15.09 15.63
C LEU A 208 -4.40 16.29 16.58
N GLU A 209 -4.30 17.51 16.05
CA GLU A 209 -4.22 18.73 16.86
C GLU A 209 -5.48 18.98 17.71
N ALA A 210 -6.66 18.60 17.22
CA ALA A 210 -7.92 18.75 17.95
C ALA A 210 -8.00 17.86 19.20
N HIS A 211 -7.36 16.68 19.17
CA HIS A 211 -7.33 15.71 20.28
C HIS A 211 -6.22 15.96 21.30
N VAL A 212 -5.37 16.98 21.13
CA VAL A 212 -4.26 17.26 22.06
C VAL A 212 -4.74 17.44 23.50
N GLY A 213 -5.92 18.06 23.68
CA GLY A 213 -6.50 18.29 25.00
C GLY A 213 -7.01 17.03 25.70
N ASP A 214 -7.20 15.94 24.96
CA ASP A 214 -7.72 14.68 25.50
C ASP A 214 -6.62 13.83 26.16
N PHE A 215 -5.35 14.17 25.93
CA PHE A 215 -4.19 13.49 26.51
C PHE A 215 -3.45 14.43 27.48
N PRO A 216 -3.54 14.21 28.81
CA PRO A 216 -2.96 15.10 29.82
C PRO A 216 -1.47 15.44 29.66
N ARG A 217 -0.69 14.53 29.07
CA ARG A 217 0.73 14.70 28.79
C ARG A 217 1.05 14.83 27.29
N GLY A 218 0.02 15.17 26.51
CA GLY A 218 0.11 15.53 25.11
C GLY A 218 0.19 14.35 24.14
N ILE A 219 0.22 14.72 22.86
CA ILE A 219 0.43 13.80 21.74
C ILE A 219 1.89 13.92 21.31
N TRP A 220 2.53 12.77 21.12
CA TRP A 220 3.92 12.62 20.76
C TRP A 220 4.00 11.94 19.40
N TYR A 221 4.78 12.49 18.48
CA TYR A 221 4.78 12.06 17.09
C TYR A 221 6.22 11.90 16.58
N CYS A 222 6.52 10.77 15.95
CA CYS A 222 7.70 10.62 15.10
C CYS A 222 7.27 10.18 13.69
N ILE A 223 8.09 10.47 12.69
CA ILE A 223 7.80 10.10 11.30
C ILE A 223 8.21 8.65 11.02
N GLY A 224 7.53 8.04 10.05
CA GLY A 224 7.95 6.79 9.42
C GLY A 224 8.50 7.06 8.01
N ASN A 225 8.66 5.99 7.22
CA ASN A 225 9.17 6.13 5.86
C ASN A 225 8.15 6.71 4.88
N HIS A 226 6.83 6.59 5.15
CA HIS A 226 5.82 7.12 4.24
C HIS A 226 5.80 8.65 4.23
N GLU A 227 6.08 9.30 5.35
CA GLU A 227 6.20 10.76 5.40
C GLU A 227 7.30 11.30 4.48
N TYR A 228 8.37 10.54 4.21
CA TYR A 228 9.37 10.90 3.21
C TYR A 228 8.88 10.78 1.76
N TYR A 229 7.99 9.83 1.50
CA TYR A 229 7.50 9.54 0.16
C TYR A 229 6.35 10.44 -0.28
N ARG A 230 5.79 11.24 0.63
CA ARG A 230 4.66 12.13 0.37
C ARG A 230 5.09 13.59 0.42
N ARG A 231 4.88 14.32 -0.67
CA ARG A 231 5.44 15.66 -0.89
C ARG A 231 5.03 16.66 0.17
N ASN A 232 3.81 16.54 0.69
CA ASN A 232 3.27 17.46 1.68
C ASN A 232 3.40 16.97 3.14
N ALA A 233 3.81 15.73 3.39
CA ALA A 233 3.84 15.18 4.75
C ALA A 233 4.90 15.86 5.64
N LEU A 234 6.17 15.92 5.21
CA LEU A 234 7.21 16.62 5.99
C LEU A 234 6.92 18.13 6.22
N PRO A 235 6.42 18.90 5.23
CA PRO A 235 5.94 20.26 5.48
C PRO A 235 4.87 20.35 6.58
N ILE A 236 3.89 19.44 6.57
CA ILE A 236 2.83 19.37 7.59
C ILE A 236 3.41 19.05 8.96
N VAL A 237 4.26 18.02 9.06
CA VAL A 237 4.96 17.65 10.30
C VAL A 237 5.77 18.82 10.85
N THR A 238 6.49 19.54 9.98
CA THR A 238 7.25 20.75 10.36
C THR A 238 6.33 21.84 10.89
N GLN A 239 5.15 22.02 10.31
CA GLN A 239 4.18 23.00 10.76
C GLN A 239 3.56 22.62 12.11
N MET A 240 3.23 21.34 12.32
CA MET A 240 2.78 20.83 13.62
C MET A 240 3.85 21.07 14.71
N ALA A 241 5.11 20.75 14.41
CA ALA A 241 6.24 20.99 15.31
C ALA A 241 6.38 22.49 15.66
N ARG A 242 6.21 23.39 14.69
CA ARG A 242 6.27 24.84 14.91
C ARG A 242 5.11 25.38 15.74
N ARG A 243 3.92 24.81 15.63
CA ARG A 243 2.75 25.17 16.45
C ARG A 243 2.93 24.72 17.90
N GLY A 244 3.64 23.61 18.12
CA GLY A 244 3.99 23.11 19.45
C GLY A 244 2.83 22.46 20.20
N HIS A 245 1.70 22.19 19.54
CA HIS A 245 0.57 21.47 20.13
C HIS A 245 0.86 19.96 20.22
N VAL A 246 1.63 19.43 19.28
CA VAL A 246 2.09 18.03 19.22
C VAL A 246 3.60 18.01 19.41
N HIS A 247 4.09 17.12 20.27
CA HIS A 247 5.51 16.90 20.51
C HIS A 247 6.12 16.07 19.36
N VAL A 248 6.62 16.76 18.34
CA VAL A 248 7.27 16.11 17.19
C VAL A 248 8.73 15.81 17.52
N LEU A 249 9.09 14.52 17.56
CA LEU A 249 10.44 14.04 17.87
C LEU A 249 11.10 13.42 16.63
N LEU A 250 12.04 14.16 16.03
CA LEU A 250 12.84 13.71 14.88
C LEU A 250 14.29 13.54 15.30
N ASN A 251 14.72 12.30 15.58
CA ASN A 251 16.02 11.99 16.19
C ASN A 251 16.31 12.86 17.42
N ALA A 252 15.28 13.05 18.23
CA ALA A 252 15.29 13.94 19.37
C ALA A 252 14.62 13.28 20.56
N ALA A 253 14.96 13.77 21.74
CA ALA A 253 14.33 13.36 22.98
C ALA A 253 13.88 14.59 23.78
N GLU A 254 12.70 14.49 24.36
CA GLU A 254 12.15 15.53 25.24
C GLU A 254 11.63 14.87 26.52
N ARG A 255 11.69 15.63 27.62
CA ARG A 255 11.22 15.18 28.92
C ARG A 255 9.70 15.20 28.96
N VAL A 256 9.10 14.13 29.47
CA VAL A 256 7.63 14.05 29.61
C VAL A 256 7.17 14.97 30.74
N PRO A 257 6.24 15.91 30.48
CA PRO A 257 5.72 16.82 31.50
C PRO A 257 5.15 16.07 32.70
N GLY A 258 5.61 16.43 33.91
CA GLY A 258 5.10 15.88 35.17
C GLY A 258 5.44 14.41 35.45
N CYS A 259 6.39 13.79 34.73
CA CYS A 259 6.78 12.38 34.89
C CYS A 259 8.20 12.20 35.47
N GLY A 260 8.64 13.10 36.35
CA GLY A 260 10.00 13.00 36.92
C GLY A 260 11.05 13.03 35.80
N ALA A 261 12.11 12.22 35.88
CA ALA A 261 13.17 12.16 34.86
C ALA A 261 12.86 11.21 33.68
N LEU A 262 11.60 11.09 33.27
CA LEU A 262 11.21 10.30 32.10
C LEU A 262 11.36 11.13 30.81
N TYR A 263 11.99 10.54 29.79
CA TYR A 263 12.14 11.11 28.47
C TYR A 263 11.47 10.22 27.43
N LEU A 264 10.81 10.83 26.45
CA LEU A 264 10.43 10.17 25.20
C LEU A 264 11.47 10.53 24.14
N ALA A 265 11.94 9.53 23.41
CA ALA A 265 12.84 9.69 22.29
C ALA A 265 12.17 9.17 21.02
N GLY A 266 12.15 10.00 19.98
CA GLY A 266 11.67 9.63 18.66
C GLY A 266 12.85 9.46 17.72
N THR A 267 12.91 8.29 17.06
CA THR A 267 13.92 8.01 16.05
C THR A 267 13.28 8.02 14.69
N ASP A 268 13.97 8.66 13.75
CA ASP A 268 13.59 8.71 12.36
C ASP A 268 13.81 7.34 11.67
N TYR A 269 13.17 7.13 10.52
CA TYR A 269 13.33 5.91 9.73
C TYR A 269 14.72 5.85 9.07
N PRO A 270 15.56 4.85 9.37
CA PRO A 270 16.88 4.74 8.76
C PRO A 270 16.78 4.18 7.35
N PHE A 271 17.25 4.95 6.36
CA PHE A 271 17.28 4.48 4.97
C PHE A 271 18.50 3.63 4.68
N ALA A 272 19.60 3.81 5.43
CA ALA A 272 20.81 3.05 5.23
C ALA A 272 20.70 1.64 5.83
N ARG A 273 21.40 0.68 5.21
CA ARG A 273 21.45 -0.72 5.64
C ARG A 273 22.90 -1.21 5.70
N GLY A 274 23.19 -2.15 6.60
CA GLY A 274 24.55 -2.65 6.81
C GLY A 274 25.50 -1.54 7.27
N ASP A 275 26.75 -1.56 6.81
CA ASP A 275 27.80 -0.59 7.22
C ASP A 275 27.43 0.88 6.94
N ALA A 276 26.51 1.13 5.98
CA ALA A 276 26.02 2.47 5.71
C ALA A 276 25.15 3.03 6.86
N PHE A 277 24.50 2.17 7.65
CA PHE A 277 23.75 2.58 8.84
C PHE A 277 24.65 3.13 9.93
N ASP A 278 25.87 2.60 10.11
CA ASP A 278 26.80 3.14 11.10
C ASP A 278 27.22 4.58 10.76
N THR A 279 27.32 4.89 9.47
CA THR A 279 27.60 6.24 8.98
C THR A 279 26.40 7.18 9.22
N GLU A 280 25.18 6.70 8.93
CA GLU A 280 23.94 7.46 9.18
C GLU A 280 23.74 7.72 10.68
N LYS A 281 23.92 6.69 11.53
CA LYS A 281 23.85 6.80 12.98
C LYS A 281 24.86 7.79 13.56
N ALA A 282 26.07 7.87 13.01
CA ALA A 282 27.09 8.80 13.49
C ALA A 282 26.81 10.28 13.15
N ALA A 283 25.87 10.55 12.25
CA ALA A 283 25.51 11.90 11.83
C ALA A 283 24.45 12.57 12.72
N PHE A 284 23.82 11.80 13.62
CA PHE A 284 22.79 12.24 14.58
C PHE A 284 23.35 12.19 16.01
#